data_AF-X2KZU3-F1
#
_entry.id   AF-X2KZU3-F1
#
_cell.length_a   1.000
_cell.length_b   1.000
_cell.length_c   1.000
_cell.angle_alpha   90.00
_cell.angle_beta   90.00
_cell.angle_gamma   90.00
#
_symmetry.space_group_name_H-M   'P 1'
#
loop_
_entity.id
_entity.type
_entity.pdbx_description
1 polymer ?
#
loop_
_entity_poly.entity_id
_entity_poly.type
_entity_poly.pdbx_seq_one_letter_code
_entity_poly.pdbx_strand_id
1 'polypeptide(L)'
;MKIVVKKTYFSSTLTLLVFILFLLNIITNIAHADTVNTANSCGGLHDQQSWSLWDSYGKKRIIDILNNRLIKQGDTYALYDTQILFNNLFDLAVRCHYPRRIREFADIIEITYQKLEPSSQIAGETTVWICHGGTRCQNANLLEKEVQLNSAQFLGFASEVANELDRVYPKDSDAQQFVLRTAKISANRLNEWSTNTFPNISKRIIARPNDINNGSSSMFTDKDLWQIVIFSNIAGIVDRHPDYLIKIFGNQSNFEQQKNYLSALSSLMKARVSKTPIIYNNKKISINDLDRGFWNSINDNKYAGYSSLEMPVTCDPNNSKKTKPVVNLVDIKKQLNLGWDFSHARRLTNLFFSLDRNRTAIKRVYGNNISNILPSDTDRIGFINQLKSNIWNQDKQYPLFSNYYNGANGWYRVGYNKGGKTCDAGVPPYGLSNSYLSGGYIVWGKYDPLLLELGENIYKLMSSTNIQDQKFMNRYYSGYLLNSSAYKINAIGFLPTLVVSK
;
A
#
# COMPACT_ATOMS: atom_id res chain seq x y z
N MET A 1 -65.07 -40.31 -18.39
CA MET A 1 -63.85 -40.83 -17.74
C MET A 1 -63.77 -40.19 -16.35
N LYS A 2 -64.09 -40.94 -15.27
CA LYS A 2 -64.17 -40.40 -13.89
C LYS A 2 -62.76 -40.37 -13.28
N ILE A 3 -62.24 -39.18 -12.98
CA ILE A 3 -60.99 -39.00 -12.22
C ILE A 3 -61.32 -39.21 -10.74
N VAL A 4 -60.82 -40.29 -10.16
CA VAL A 4 -60.89 -40.57 -8.72
C VAL A 4 -59.66 -39.95 -8.07
N VAL A 5 -59.85 -38.84 -7.35
CA VAL A 5 -58.79 -38.23 -6.53
C VAL A 5 -58.71 -38.98 -5.20
N LYS A 6 -57.69 -39.83 -5.04
CA LYS A 6 -57.35 -40.43 -3.74
C LYS A 6 -56.72 -39.37 -2.84
N LYS A 7 -57.41 -38.97 -1.77
CA LYS A 7 -56.81 -38.23 -0.65
C LYS A 7 -55.87 -39.16 0.11
N THR A 8 -54.57 -38.98 -0.06
CA THR A 8 -53.55 -39.55 0.82
C THR A 8 -53.46 -38.71 2.08
N TYR A 9 -53.89 -39.27 3.20
CA TYR A 9 -53.68 -38.71 4.53
C TYR A 9 -52.21 -38.95 4.90
N PHE A 10 -51.38 -37.91 4.81
CA PHE A 10 -50.06 -37.95 5.42
C PHE A 10 -50.22 -37.91 6.94
N SER A 11 -49.60 -38.87 7.62
CA SER A 11 -49.56 -38.94 9.08
C SER A 11 -49.04 -37.62 9.65
N SER A 12 -49.74 -37.06 10.63
CA SER A 12 -49.36 -35.82 11.33
C SER A 12 -47.93 -35.84 11.87
N THR A 13 -47.40 -37.03 12.16
CA THR A 13 -46.00 -37.23 12.56
C THR A 13 -44.99 -36.91 11.46
N LEU A 14 -45.30 -37.17 10.19
CA LEU A 14 -44.39 -36.88 9.08
C LEU A 14 -44.33 -35.37 8.80
N THR A 15 -45.47 -34.68 8.91
CA THR A 15 -45.54 -33.22 8.72
C THR A 15 -44.76 -32.49 9.81
N LEU A 16 -44.85 -32.95 11.07
CA LEU A 16 -44.08 -32.41 12.17
C LEU A 16 -42.57 -32.62 11.98
N LEU A 17 -42.16 -33.79 11.48
CA LEU A 17 -40.75 -34.12 11.26
C LEU A 17 -40.11 -33.28 10.15
N VAL A 18 -40.84 -33.06 9.05
CA VAL A 18 -40.40 -32.16 7.95
C VAL A 18 -40.30 -30.72 8.42
N PHE A 19 -41.23 -30.25 9.25
CA PHE A 19 -41.20 -28.89 9.78
C PHE A 19 -40.04 -28.68 10.77
N ILE A 20 -39.75 -29.66 11.63
CA ILE A 20 -38.59 -29.65 12.52
C ILE A 20 -37.28 -29.67 11.73
N LEU A 21 -37.16 -30.50 10.69
CA LEU A 21 -35.98 -30.53 9.82
C LEU A 21 -35.79 -29.22 9.06
N PHE A 22 -36.87 -28.58 8.61
CA PHE A 22 -36.80 -27.28 7.94
C PHE A 22 -36.39 -26.16 8.90
N LEU A 23 -36.94 -26.14 10.12
CA LEU A 23 -36.52 -25.21 11.18
C LEU A 23 -35.07 -25.42 11.61
N LEU A 24 -34.62 -26.68 11.77
CA LEU A 24 -33.22 -27.00 12.06
C LEU A 24 -32.31 -26.50 10.94
N ASN A 25 -32.68 -26.69 9.68
CA ASN A 25 -31.90 -26.19 8.53
C ASN A 25 -31.86 -24.66 8.48
N ILE A 26 -32.96 -23.98 8.83
CA ILE A 26 -33.00 -22.51 8.91
C ILE A 26 -32.12 -22.01 10.07
N ILE A 27 -32.21 -22.63 11.25
CA ILE A 27 -31.44 -22.22 12.44
C ILE A 27 -29.94 -22.48 12.23
N THR A 28 -29.55 -23.60 11.60
CA THR A 28 -28.13 -23.86 11.29
C THR A 28 -27.58 -22.91 10.23
N ASN A 29 -28.39 -22.52 9.22
CA ASN A 29 -27.96 -21.56 8.21
C ASN A 29 -27.90 -20.11 8.75
N ILE A 30 -28.78 -19.73 9.68
CA ILE A 30 -28.74 -18.41 10.32
C ILE A 30 -27.55 -18.30 11.29
N ALA A 31 -27.26 -19.34 12.08
CA ALA A 31 -26.12 -19.33 13.00
C ALA A 31 -24.74 -19.36 12.29
N HIS A 32 -24.65 -19.94 11.09
CA HIS A 32 -23.43 -19.91 10.27
C HIS A 32 -23.24 -18.57 9.55
N ALA A 33 -24.32 -17.88 9.18
CA ALA A 33 -24.26 -16.57 8.53
C ALA A 33 -23.84 -15.44 9.50
N ASP A 34 -24.24 -15.52 10.78
CA ASP A 34 -23.88 -14.51 11.79
C ASP A 34 -22.48 -14.69 12.41
N THR A 35 -21.92 -15.90 12.39
CA THR A 35 -20.55 -16.14 12.92
C THR A 35 -19.46 -15.70 11.94
N VAL A 36 -19.67 -15.81 10.63
CA VAL A 36 -18.68 -15.41 9.61
C VAL A 36 -18.53 -13.87 9.52
N ASN A 37 -19.56 -13.11 9.89
CA ASN A 37 -19.55 -11.65 9.75
C ASN A 37 -18.97 -10.90 10.96
N THR A 38 -18.65 -11.59 12.06
CA THR A 38 -18.07 -10.98 13.27
C THR A 38 -16.54 -11.01 13.29
N ALA A 39 -15.87 -11.86 12.49
CA ALA A 39 -14.41 -11.94 12.51
C ALA A 39 -13.73 -10.72 11.87
N ASN A 40 -14.32 -10.20 10.79
CA ASN A 40 -13.79 -9.14 9.94
C ASN A 40 -14.36 -7.74 10.27
N SER A 41 -15.09 -7.60 11.36
CA SER A 41 -15.64 -6.33 11.82
C SER A 41 -14.77 -5.70 12.90
N CYS A 42 -14.94 -4.40 13.12
CA CYS A 42 -14.39 -3.75 14.32
C CYS A 42 -14.92 -4.43 15.59
N GLY A 43 -14.06 -4.68 16.58
CA GLY A 43 -14.33 -5.50 17.76
C GLY A 43 -14.29 -7.01 17.51
N GLY A 44 -14.11 -7.45 16.27
CA GLY A 44 -14.06 -8.85 15.84
C GLY A 44 -12.74 -9.56 16.13
N LEU A 45 -12.64 -10.82 15.72
CA LEU A 45 -11.46 -11.67 15.92
C LEU A 45 -10.17 -11.03 15.38
N HIS A 46 -10.17 -10.61 14.10
CA HIS A 46 -8.94 -10.09 13.47
C HIS A 46 -8.53 -8.73 14.03
N ASP A 47 -9.49 -7.92 14.47
CA ASP A 47 -9.24 -6.66 15.17
C ASP A 47 -8.58 -6.92 16.54
N GLN A 48 -9.16 -7.82 17.34
CA GLN A 48 -8.59 -8.22 18.64
C GLN A 48 -7.18 -8.83 18.49
N GLN A 49 -6.96 -9.69 17.50
CA GLN A 49 -5.63 -10.26 17.22
C GLN A 49 -4.63 -9.16 16.80
N SER A 50 -5.06 -8.19 16.00
CA SER A 50 -4.22 -7.06 15.58
C SER A 50 -3.75 -6.24 16.78
N TRP A 51 -4.67 -5.85 17.68
CA TRP A 51 -4.32 -5.05 18.86
C TRP A 51 -3.57 -5.84 19.93
N SER A 52 -3.88 -7.11 20.13
CA SER A 52 -3.10 -7.98 21.04
C SER A 52 -1.64 -8.09 20.56
N LEU A 53 -1.42 -8.24 19.25
CA LEU A 53 -0.08 -8.28 18.67
C LEU A 53 0.64 -6.93 18.72
N TRP A 54 -0.09 -5.82 18.55
CA TRP A 54 0.43 -4.47 18.78
C TRP A 54 0.92 -4.28 20.22
N ASP A 55 0.09 -4.61 21.20
CA ASP A 55 0.37 -4.39 22.62
C ASP A 55 1.51 -5.29 23.14
N SER A 56 1.53 -6.56 22.72
CA SER A 56 2.55 -7.52 23.16
C SER A 56 3.88 -7.45 22.39
N TYR A 57 3.90 -6.89 21.18
CA TYR A 57 5.09 -6.89 20.32
C TYR A 57 5.26 -5.61 19.48
N GLY A 58 4.24 -5.21 18.74
CA GLY A 58 4.32 -4.16 17.72
C GLY A 58 4.83 -2.82 18.23
N LYS A 59 4.24 -2.32 19.33
CA LYS A 59 4.57 -1.02 19.92
C LYS A 59 6.03 -0.95 20.36
N LYS A 60 6.52 -1.99 21.05
CA LYS A 60 7.93 -2.08 21.42
C LYS A 60 8.82 -2.14 20.18
N ARG A 61 8.42 -2.95 19.18
CA ARG A 61 9.22 -3.14 17.96
C ARG A 61 9.43 -1.86 17.15
N ILE A 62 8.40 -1.05 16.94
CA ILE A 62 8.54 0.23 16.23
C ILE A 62 9.42 1.20 17.00
N ILE A 63 9.25 1.30 18.33
CA ILE A 63 10.09 2.13 19.19
C ILE A 63 11.55 1.67 19.12
N ASP A 64 11.81 0.36 19.15
CA ASP A 64 13.15 -0.21 19.01
C ASP A 64 13.77 0.09 17.63
N ILE A 65 12.97 0.05 16.55
CA ILE A 65 13.44 0.42 15.21
C ILE A 65 13.86 1.90 15.19
N LEU A 66 13.00 2.79 15.67
CA LEU A 66 13.28 4.23 15.67
C LEU A 66 14.49 4.54 16.57
N ASN A 67 14.51 4.05 17.81
CA ASN A 67 15.60 4.34 18.73
C ASN A 67 16.94 3.75 18.27
N ASN A 68 16.96 2.50 17.81
CA ASN A 68 18.24 1.88 17.47
C ASN A 68 18.73 2.24 16.07
N ARG A 69 17.85 2.36 15.09
CA ARG A 69 18.26 2.65 13.70
C ARG A 69 18.25 4.14 13.40
N LEU A 70 17.14 4.84 13.64
CA LEU A 70 17.08 6.28 13.36
C LEU A 70 17.92 7.08 14.36
N ILE A 71 17.65 6.94 15.67
CA ILE A 71 18.25 7.81 16.69
C ILE A 71 19.74 7.51 16.89
N LYS A 72 20.11 6.24 17.11
CA LYS A 72 21.49 5.85 17.41
C LYS A 72 22.37 5.70 16.17
N GLN A 73 21.86 5.13 15.07
CA GLN A 73 22.67 4.84 13.88
C GLN A 73 22.53 5.88 12.76
N GLY A 74 21.53 6.78 12.82
CA GLY A 74 21.27 7.71 11.72
C GLY A 74 20.76 7.02 10.44
N ASP A 75 20.15 5.85 10.56
CA ASP A 75 19.60 5.09 9.44
C ASP A 75 18.17 5.53 9.13
N THR A 76 18.03 6.41 8.14
CA THR A 76 16.72 6.96 7.73
C THR A 76 15.79 5.93 7.09
N TYR A 77 16.26 4.71 6.75
CA TYR A 77 15.36 3.64 6.31
C TYR A 77 14.42 3.17 7.42
N ALA A 78 14.71 3.48 8.69
CA ALA A 78 13.75 3.29 9.77
C ALA A 78 12.42 4.02 9.52
N LEU A 79 12.44 5.18 8.85
CA LEU A 79 11.24 5.94 8.47
C LEU A 79 10.43 5.21 7.39
N TYR A 80 11.13 4.71 6.38
CA TYR A 80 10.54 3.91 5.30
C TYR A 80 9.87 2.65 5.83
N ASP A 81 10.57 1.92 6.71
CA ASP A 81 10.06 0.69 7.33
C ASP A 81 8.90 0.98 8.28
N THR A 82 8.91 2.12 9.00
CA THR A 82 7.80 2.54 9.87
C THR A 82 6.49 2.62 9.10
N GLN A 83 6.49 3.30 7.95
CA GLN A 83 5.28 3.37 7.12
C GLN A 83 4.86 1.97 6.64
N ILE A 84 5.78 1.21 6.05
CA ILE A 84 5.43 -0.10 5.44
C ILE A 84 4.85 -1.08 6.45
N LEU A 85 5.39 -1.10 7.65
CA LEU A 85 5.07 -2.12 8.64
C LEU A 85 3.77 -1.81 9.40
N PHE A 86 3.44 -0.53 9.57
CA PHE A 86 2.38 -0.13 10.51
C PHE A 86 1.22 0.66 9.89
N ASN A 87 1.28 1.04 8.61
CA ASN A 87 0.18 1.79 7.97
C ASN A 87 -1.17 1.07 8.07
N ASN A 88 -1.22 -0.23 7.77
CA ASN A 88 -2.49 -0.97 7.80
C ASN A 88 -3.08 -1.05 9.22
N LEU A 89 -2.23 -1.10 10.24
CA LEU A 89 -2.65 -1.10 11.65
C LEU A 89 -3.17 0.28 12.07
N PHE A 90 -2.51 1.36 11.63
CA PHE A 90 -3.03 2.71 11.82
C PHE A 90 -4.38 2.89 11.10
N ASP A 91 -4.49 2.47 9.84
CA ASP A 91 -5.75 2.53 9.11
C ASP A 91 -6.87 1.74 9.79
N LEU A 92 -6.56 0.65 10.49
CA LEU A 92 -7.53 -0.07 11.33
C LEU A 92 -8.02 0.81 12.49
N ALA A 93 -7.12 1.51 13.19
CA ALA A 93 -7.53 2.46 14.24
C ALA A 93 -8.45 3.55 13.70
N VAL A 94 -8.19 4.03 12.48
CA VAL A 94 -9.04 5.02 11.81
C VAL A 94 -10.40 4.42 11.45
N ARG A 95 -10.43 3.27 10.75
CA ARG A 95 -11.66 2.57 10.35
C ARG A 95 -12.56 2.24 11.54
N CYS A 96 -11.95 1.81 12.65
CA CYS A 96 -12.68 1.39 13.85
C CYS A 96 -12.83 2.48 14.91
N HIS A 97 -12.44 3.73 14.58
CA HIS A 97 -12.55 4.88 15.47
C HIS A 97 -11.95 4.63 16.87
N TYR A 98 -10.65 4.34 16.91
CA TYR A 98 -9.89 4.17 18.15
C TYR A 98 -8.96 5.37 18.44
N PRO A 99 -9.48 6.49 19.01
CA PRO A 99 -8.70 7.70 19.30
C PRO A 99 -7.42 7.44 20.09
N ARG A 100 -7.48 6.56 21.10
CA ARG A 100 -6.30 6.23 21.91
C ARG A 100 -5.18 5.63 21.05
N ARG A 101 -5.52 4.73 20.11
CA ARG A 101 -4.54 4.12 19.19
C ARG A 101 -3.97 5.15 18.22
N ILE A 102 -4.80 6.07 17.73
CA ILE A 102 -4.34 7.19 16.88
C ILE A 102 -3.32 8.06 17.65
N ARG A 103 -3.59 8.39 18.92
CA ARG A 103 -2.64 9.12 19.77
C ARG A 103 -1.33 8.35 20.00
N GLU A 104 -1.38 7.04 20.25
CA GLU A 104 -0.15 6.24 20.37
C GLU A 104 0.76 6.35 19.14
N PHE A 105 0.19 6.39 17.92
CA PHE A 105 0.98 6.59 16.70
C PHE A 105 1.58 7.99 16.62
N ALA A 106 0.86 9.03 17.05
CA ALA A 106 1.39 10.39 17.12
C ALA A 106 2.59 10.48 18.06
N ASP A 107 2.48 9.90 19.26
CA ASP A 107 3.56 9.85 20.25
C ASP A 107 4.82 9.16 19.69
N ILE A 108 4.64 8.09 18.90
CA ILE A 108 5.76 7.36 18.27
C ILE A 108 6.39 8.17 17.13
N ILE A 109 5.59 8.87 16.32
CA ILE A 109 6.09 9.74 15.25
C ILE A 109 6.94 10.88 15.83
N GLU A 110 6.57 11.42 16.99
CA GLU A 110 7.28 12.53 17.64
C GLU A 110 8.76 12.20 17.92
N ILE A 111 9.08 10.93 18.21
CA ILE A 111 10.47 10.44 18.36
C ILE A 111 11.31 10.81 17.14
N THR A 112 10.74 10.72 15.94
CA THR A 112 11.48 10.96 14.69
C THR A 112 11.87 12.42 14.49
N TYR A 113 11.12 13.37 15.05
CA TYR A 113 11.38 14.80 14.87
C TYR A 113 12.63 15.28 15.62
N GLN A 114 13.16 14.49 16.54
CA GLN A 114 14.44 14.73 17.20
C GLN A 114 15.64 14.61 16.26
N LYS A 115 15.45 14.02 15.07
CA LYS A 115 16.48 13.84 14.03
C LYS A 115 16.22 14.67 12.78
N LEU A 116 15.38 15.69 12.90
CA LEU A 116 15.28 16.73 11.89
C LEU A 116 16.41 17.73 12.11
N GLU A 117 17.21 17.96 11.08
CA GLU A 117 18.34 18.88 11.11
C GLU A 117 18.45 19.69 9.81
N PRO A 118 19.09 20.87 9.84
CA PRO A 118 19.33 21.65 8.64
C PRO A 118 20.18 20.88 7.62
N SER A 119 19.83 20.96 6.34
CA SER A 119 20.64 20.37 5.27
C SER A 119 21.46 21.44 4.57
N SER A 120 22.77 21.24 4.46
CA SER A 120 23.66 22.10 3.67
C SER A 120 23.33 22.12 2.18
N GLN A 121 22.55 21.16 1.70
CA GLN A 121 22.14 21.03 0.29
C GLN A 121 20.83 21.76 -0.02
N ILE A 122 20.15 22.30 1.01
CA ILE A 122 18.85 22.94 0.89
C ILE A 122 18.97 24.34 1.48
N ALA A 123 18.60 25.37 0.72
CA ALA A 123 18.66 26.75 1.21
C ALA A 123 17.61 27.01 2.30
N GLY A 124 17.96 27.84 3.28
CA GLY A 124 17.04 28.30 4.35
C GLY A 124 17.01 27.41 5.59
N GLU A 125 15.99 27.61 6.44
CA GLU A 125 15.82 26.94 7.75
C GLU A 125 15.15 25.55 7.65
N THR A 126 15.07 24.96 6.45
CA THR A 126 14.36 23.69 6.26
C THR A 126 15.12 22.53 6.88
N THR A 127 14.45 21.83 7.80
CA THR A 127 15.00 20.63 8.44
C THR A 127 14.55 19.35 7.74
N VAL A 128 15.44 18.37 7.65
CA VAL A 128 15.22 17.08 6.99
C VAL A 128 15.85 15.96 7.81
N TRP A 129 15.50 14.71 7.51
CA TRP A 129 16.21 13.55 8.04
C TRP A 129 17.43 13.23 7.18
N ILE A 130 18.61 13.39 7.75
CA ILE A 130 19.88 13.09 7.09
C ILE A 130 20.36 11.68 7.47
N CYS A 131 20.86 10.97 6.46
CA CYS A 131 21.35 9.60 6.53
C CYS A 131 22.80 9.64 7.00
N HIS A 132 23.05 9.36 8.29
CA HIS A 132 24.42 9.36 8.86
C HIS A 132 25.01 7.97 9.02
N GLY A 133 24.20 6.91 8.92
CA GLY A 133 24.72 5.57 9.16
C GLY A 133 23.71 4.45 9.00
N GLY A 134 24.13 3.25 9.37
CA GLY A 134 23.44 2.01 9.01
C GLY A 134 23.88 1.47 7.64
N THR A 135 23.70 0.16 7.46
CA THR A 135 24.23 -0.58 6.31
C THR A 135 23.74 -0.04 4.97
N ARG A 136 22.48 0.40 4.89
CA ARG A 136 21.90 0.93 3.64
C ARG A 136 22.42 2.33 3.32
N CYS A 137 22.55 3.21 4.30
CA CYS A 137 23.13 4.54 4.11
C CYS A 137 24.57 4.44 3.58
N GLN A 138 25.38 3.59 4.21
CA GLN A 138 26.80 3.39 3.87
C GLN A 138 26.99 2.78 2.48
N ASN A 139 26.29 1.68 2.20
CA ASN A 139 26.58 0.91 0.99
C ASN A 139 25.98 1.51 -0.30
N ALA A 140 25.04 2.45 -0.18
CA ALA A 140 24.41 3.12 -1.31
C ALA A 140 24.94 4.56 -1.56
N ASN A 141 26.03 4.96 -0.89
CA ASN A 141 26.59 6.32 -0.99
C ASN A 141 25.57 7.43 -0.67
N LEU A 142 24.75 7.18 0.35
CA LEU A 142 23.67 8.06 0.81
C LEU A 142 24.04 8.85 2.07
N LEU A 143 25.28 8.70 2.57
CA LEU A 143 25.75 9.43 3.74
C LEU A 143 25.65 10.95 3.52
N GLU A 144 25.25 11.66 4.57
CA GLU A 144 25.08 13.13 4.60
C GLU A 144 24.08 13.66 3.56
N LYS A 145 23.10 12.83 3.19
CA LYS A 145 22.02 13.19 2.26
C LYS A 145 20.67 12.82 2.83
N GLU A 146 19.64 13.58 2.43
CA GLU A 146 18.27 13.15 2.60
C GLU A 146 17.97 12.01 1.61
N VAL A 147 17.45 10.89 2.12
CA VAL A 147 16.85 9.86 1.26
C VAL A 147 15.40 10.26 1.01
N GLN A 148 15.17 11.08 -0.02
CA GLN A 148 13.87 11.71 -0.27
C GLN A 148 12.67 10.75 -0.27
N LEU A 149 12.84 9.51 -0.76
CA LEU A 149 11.76 8.52 -0.73
C LEU A 149 11.37 8.14 0.70
N ASN A 150 12.35 7.98 1.60
CA ASN A 150 12.11 7.67 3.01
C ASN A 150 11.33 8.82 3.67
N SER A 151 11.75 10.07 3.43
CA SER A 151 11.05 11.26 3.93
C SER A 151 9.63 11.39 3.37
N ALA A 152 9.43 11.28 2.06
CA ALA A 152 8.13 11.46 1.43
C ALA A 152 7.13 10.38 1.88
N GLN A 153 7.56 9.12 1.94
CA GLN A 153 6.71 8.03 2.41
C GLN A 153 6.34 8.18 3.89
N PHE A 154 7.31 8.52 4.73
CA PHE A 154 7.05 8.73 6.15
C PHE A 154 6.18 9.95 6.41
N LEU A 155 6.37 11.06 5.69
CA LEU A 155 5.51 12.24 5.80
C LEU A 155 4.11 11.98 5.26
N GLY A 156 3.95 11.11 4.27
CA GLY A 156 2.64 10.60 3.85
C GLY A 156 1.89 9.98 5.04
N PHE A 157 2.56 9.08 5.77
CA PHE A 157 2.02 8.46 6.98
C PHE A 157 1.81 9.46 8.13
N ALA A 158 2.82 10.27 8.45
CA ALA A 158 2.75 11.21 9.57
C ALA A 158 1.67 12.28 9.37
N SER A 159 1.53 12.81 8.15
CA SER A 159 0.45 13.75 7.83
C SER A 159 -0.94 13.11 7.95
N GLU A 160 -1.06 11.81 7.67
CA GLU A 160 -2.29 11.05 7.87
C GLU A 160 -2.61 10.92 9.37
N VAL A 161 -1.61 10.55 10.18
CA VAL A 161 -1.75 10.50 11.65
C VAL A 161 -2.16 11.86 12.20
N ALA A 162 -1.52 12.95 11.77
CA ALA A 162 -1.91 14.31 12.17
C ALA A 162 -3.35 14.64 11.77
N ASN A 163 -3.74 14.36 10.52
CA ASN A 163 -5.09 14.66 10.04
C ASN A 163 -6.17 13.89 10.82
N GLU A 164 -5.94 12.63 11.17
CA GLU A 164 -6.89 11.84 11.96
C GLU A 164 -6.84 12.17 13.46
N LEU A 165 -5.66 12.50 14.01
CA LEU A 165 -5.52 12.97 15.39
C LEU A 165 -6.32 14.26 15.61
N ASP A 166 -6.21 15.19 14.67
CA ASP A 166 -7.00 16.43 14.68
C ASP A 166 -8.51 16.16 14.70
N ARG A 167 -8.97 15.19 13.90
CA ARG A 167 -10.39 14.80 13.83
C ARG A 167 -10.91 14.27 15.16
N VAL A 168 -10.12 13.46 15.88
CA VAL A 168 -10.56 12.81 17.12
C VAL A 168 -10.21 13.60 18.39
N TYR A 169 -9.26 14.53 18.32
CA TYR A 169 -8.87 15.43 19.42
C TYR A 169 -8.78 16.92 18.98
N PRO A 170 -9.89 17.51 18.47
CA PRO A 170 -9.86 18.86 17.87
C PRO A 170 -9.61 20.01 18.87
N LYS A 171 -9.74 19.75 20.18
CA LYS A 171 -9.61 20.76 21.25
C LYS A 171 -8.44 20.49 22.21
N ASP A 172 -7.70 19.42 21.98
CA ASP A 172 -6.59 19.02 22.83
C ASP A 172 -5.32 19.79 22.41
N SER A 173 -4.78 20.63 23.29
CA SER A 173 -3.64 21.51 22.96
C SER A 173 -2.42 20.74 22.45
N ASP A 174 -2.08 19.61 23.08
CA ASP A 174 -0.89 18.84 22.72
C ASP A 174 -1.09 18.14 21.36
N ALA A 175 -2.30 17.63 21.10
CA ALA A 175 -2.66 17.11 19.77
C ALA A 175 -2.53 18.21 18.71
N GLN A 176 -3.07 19.40 18.97
CA GLN A 176 -3.06 20.50 18.00
C GLN A 176 -1.63 21.02 17.74
N GLN A 177 -0.76 21.00 18.75
CA GLN A 177 0.67 21.29 18.55
C GLN A 177 1.35 20.27 17.63
N PHE A 178 1.11 18.97 17.87
CA PHE A 178 1.60 17.91 16.98
C PHE A 178 1.09 18.10 15.55
N VAL A 179 -0.23 18.30 15.39
CA VAL A 179 -0.90 18.50 14.09
C VAL A 179 -0.27 19.64 13.31
N LEU A 180 -0.14 20.81 13.95
CA LEU A 180 0.45 21.98 13.31
C LEU A 180 1.93 21.77 12.97
N ARG A 181 2.70 21.14 13.86
CA ARG A 181 4.12 20.84 13.65
C ARG A 181 4.31 19.90 12.45
N THR A 182 3.58 18.79 12.42
CA THR A 182 3.62 17.83 11.31
C THR A 182 3.23 18.48 9.99
N ALA A 183 2.14 19.24 9.97
CA ALA A 183 1.68 19.92 8.76
C ALA A 183 2.71 20.94 8.24
N LYS A 184 3.35 21.71 9.13
CA LYS A 184 4.46 22.63 8.78
C LYS A 184 5.66 21.89 8.19
N ILE A 185 6.12 20.82 8.83
CA ILE A 185 7.25 20.01 8.32
C ILE A 185 6.91 19.48 6.92
N SER A 186 5.71 18.93 6.75
CA SER A 186 5.23 18.43 5.47
C SER A 186 5.17 19.52 4.39
N ALA A 187 4.58 20.68 4.67
CA ALA A 187 4.45 21.79 3.73
C ALA A 187 5.82 22.38 3.35
N ASN A 188 6.75 22.50 4.30
CA ASN A 188 8.11 22.95 4.03
C ASN A 188 8.84 21.97 3.11
N ARG A 189 8.73 20.65 3.33
CA ARG A 189 9.33 19.65 2.41
C ARG A 189 8.70 19.68 1.03
N LEU A 190 7.38 19.81 0.94
CA LEU A 190 6.68 19.94 -0.35
C LEU A 190 7.15 21.17 -1.13
N ASN A 191 7.36 22.30 -0.45
CA ASN A 191 7.90 23.50 -1.07
C ASN A 191 9.27 23.24 -1.73
N GLU A 192 10.20 22.67 -0.97
CA GLU A 192 11.56 22.37 -1.46
C GLU A 192 11.58 21.34 -2.59
N TRP A 193 10.74 20.31 -2.50
CA TRP A 193 10.61 19.34 -3.59
C TRP A 193 10.00 19.97 -4.84
N SER A 194 9.05 20.89 -4.68
CA SER A 194 8.43 21.59 -5.81
C SER A 194 9.46 22.38 -6.62
N THR A 195 10.41 23.07 -5.97
CA THR A 195 11.45 23.87 -6.64
C THR A 195 12.26 23.04 -7.64
N ASN A 196 12.58 21.80 -7.29
CA ASN A 196 13.39 20.91 -8.12
C ASN A 196 12.60 20.13 -9.17
N THR A 197 11.33 19.83 -8.88
CA THR A 197 10.53 18.89 -9.69
C THR A 197 9.53 19.60 -10.60
N PHE A 198 8.93 20.70 -10.15
CA PHE A 198 7.89 21.43 -10.87
C PHE A 198 8.32 21.85 -12.28
N PRO A 199 9.55 22.36 -12.51
CA PRO A 199 9.99 22.74 -13.86
C PRO A 199 9.97 21.59 -14.89
N ASN A 200 10.01 20.34 -14.42
CA ASN A 200 10.07 19.16 -15.28
C ASN A 200 8.72 18.41 -15.40
N ILE A 201 7.70 18.73 -14.61
CA ILE A 201 6.42 17.99 -14.65
C ILE A 201 5.74 18.11 -16.02
N SER A 202 5.78 19.27 -16.67
CA SER A 202 5.19 19.43 -18.01
C SER A 202 5.81 18.49 -19.05
N LYS A 203 7.16 18.34 -19.03
CA LYS A 203 7.89 17.38 -19.87
C LYS A 203 7.48 15.94 -19.54
N ARG A 204 7.32 15.63 -18.25
CA ARG A 204 6.87 14.31 -17.79
C ARG A 204 5.47 14.01 -18.32
N ILE A 205 4.52 14.94 -18.22
CA ILE A 205 3.13 14.76 -18.70
C ILE A 205 3.08 14.31 -20.16
N ILE A 206 3.89 14.91 -21.03
CA ILE A 206 3.88 14.62 -22.48
C ILE A 206 4.78 13.44 -22.89
N ALA A 207 5.68 13.00 -22.01
CA ALA A 207 6.60 11.90 -22.31
C ALA A 207 5.82 10.60 -22.59
N ARG A 208 6.37 9.76 -23.46
CA ARG A 208 5.83 8.49 -23.91
C ARG A 208 6.75 7.34 -23.46
N PRO A 209 6.28 6.08 -23.46
CA PRO A 209 7.11 4.93 -23.11
C PRO A 209 8.44 4.83 -23.88
N ASN A 210 8.46 5.22 -25.16
CA ASN A 210 9.67 5.16 -26.00
C ASN A 210 10.71 6.23 -25.63
N ASP A 211 10.33 7.25 -24.86
CA ASP A 211 11.25 8.29 -24.38
C ASP A 211 12.03 7.82 -23.13
N ILE A 212 11.70 6.63 -22.60
CA ILE A 212 12.27 6.11 -21.36
C ILE A 212 13.43 5.15 -21.64
N ASN A 213 14.58 5.49 -21.05
CA ASN A 213 15.77 4.67 -20.96
C ASN A 213 16.15 4.40 -19.49
N ASN A 214 17.13 3.54 -19.28
CA ASN A 214 17.63 3.25 -17.94
C ASN A 214 18.26 4.51 -17.31
N GLY A 215 17.67 5.00 -16.22
CA GLY A 215 18.09 6.25 -15.55
C GLY A 215 17.23 7.47 -15.90
N SER A 216 16.22 7.32 -16.76
CA SER A 216 15.24 8.38 -17.03
C SER A 216 14.50 8.85 -15.77
N SER A 217 14.20 10.15 -15.71
CA SER A 217 13.41 10.77 -14.64
C SER A 217 11.97 11.09 -15.06
N SER A 218 11.57 10.64 -16.26
CA SER A 218 10.28 11.00 -16.87
C SER A 218 9.08 10.16 -16.41
N MET A 219 9.32 9.10 -15.63
CA MET A 219 8.31 8.20 -15.06
C MET A 219 7.52 8.87 -13.93
N PHE A 220 6.34 8.35 -13.62
CA PHE A 220 5.66 8.66 -12.36
C PHE A 220 6.15 7.72 -11.26
N THR A 221 6.55 8.29 -10.12
CA THR A 221 7.29 7.59 -9.07
C THR A 221 6.53 7.56 -7.75
N ASP A 222 6.99 6.75 -6.80
CA ASP A 222 6.42 6.72 -5.44
C ASP A 222 6.41 8.11 -4.79
N LYS A 223 7.43 8.94 -5.07
CA LYS A 223 7.55 10.28 -4.48
C LYS A 223 6.40 11.18 -4.91
N ASP A 224 6.02 11.14 -6.19
CA ASP A 224 4.92 11.95 -6.72
C ASP A 224 3.59 11.55 -6.06
N LEU A 225 3.35 10.25 -5.92
CA LEU A 225 2.16 9.72 -5.23
C LEU A 225 2.11 10.15 -3.78
N TRP A 226 3.21 10.00 -3.03
CA TRP A 226 3.25 10.38 -1.63
C TRP A 226 3.05 11.88 -1.41
N GLN A 227 3.52 12.72 -2.33
CA GLN A 227 3.28 14.16 -2.24
C GLN A 227 1.80 14.51 -2.42
N ILE A 228 1.07 13.80 -3.30
CA ILE A 228 -0.39 13.94 -3.42
C ILE A 228 -1.08 13.52 -2.10
N VAL A 229 -0.62 12.44 -1.46
CA VAL A 229 -1.14 12.00 -0.15
C VAL A 229 -0.92 13.07 0.92
N ILE A 230 0.30 13.65 1.00
CA ILE A 230 0.62 14.70 1.97
C ILE A 230 -0.29 15.92 1.76
N PHE A 231 -0.44 16.39 0.52
CA PHE A 231 -1.34 17.49 0.20
C PHE A 231 -2.79 17.20 0.59
N SER A 232 -3.25 15.98 0.34
CA SER A 232 -4.61 15.55 0.67
C SER A 232 -4.87 15.59 2.18
N ASN A 233 -3.91 15.13 2.99
CA ASN A 233 -4.01 15.17 4.45
C ASN A 233 -3.92 16.61 5.00
N ILE A 234 -3.03 17.46 4.45
CA ILE A 234 -2.95 18.88 4.84
C ILE A 234 -4.27 19.60 4.51
N ALA A 235 -4.91 19.32 3.38
CA ALA A 235 -6.21 19.90 3.06
C ALA A 235 -7.25 19.58 4.15
N GLY A 236 -7.27 18.33 4.63
CA GLY A 236 -8.17 17.93 5.72
C GLY A 236 -7.98 18.75 6.99
N ILE A 237 -6.72 19.01 7.38
CA ILE A 237 -6.38 19.84 8.54
C ILE A 237 -6.81 21.29 8.31
N VAL A 238 -6.48 21.88 7.17
CA VAL A 238 -6.79 23.29 6.85
C VAL A 238 -8.29 23.54 6.69
N ASP A 239 -9.07 22.59 6.15
CA ASP A 239 -10.53 22.73 6.05
C ASP A 239 -11.21 22.81 7.42
N ARG A 240 -10.65 22.14 8.43
CA ARG A 240 -11.13 22.22 9.83
C ARG A 240 -10.59 23.42 10.59
N HIS A 241 -9.38 23.88 10.24
CA HIS A 241 -8.72 25.04 10.84
C HIS A 241 -8.24 26.01 9.75
N PRO A 242 -9.13 26.86 9.19
CA PRO A 242 -8.74 27.79 8.12
C PRO A 242 -7.62 28.76 8.54
N ASP A 243 -7.51 29.08 9.82
CA ASP A 243 -6.43 29.91 10.38
C ASP A 243 -5.05 29.23 10.33
N TYR A 244 -5.00 27.90 10.10
CA TYR A 244 -3.75 27.16 9.95
C TYR A 244 -3.14 27.34 8.56
N LEU A 245 -3.88 27.83 7.56
CA LEU A 245 -3.39 27.98 6.19
C LEU A 245 -2.04 28.72 6.15
N ILE A 246 -2.02 29.97 6.64
CA ILE A 246 -0.79 30.76 6.63
C ILE A 246 0.22 30.24 7.66
N LYS A 247 -0.23 29.66 8.77
CA LYS A 247 0.70 29.04 9.74
C LYS A 247 1.46 27.87 9.13
N ILE A 248 0.84 27.08 8.27
CA ILE A 248 1.43 25.90 7.62
C ILE A 248 2.29 26.31 6.43
N PHE A 249 1.79 27.18 5.55
CA PHE A 249 2.48 27.57 4.31
C PHE A 249 3.44 28.76 4.48
N GLY A 250 3.40 29.43 5.63
CA GLY A 250 4.20 30.62 5.97
C GLY A 250 3.60 31.92 5.39
N ASN A 251 3.17 31.90 4.13
CA ASN A 251 2.54 33.05 3.46
C ASN A 251 1.65 32.61 2.28
N GLN A 252 0.90 33.57 1.72
CA GLN A 252 -0.01 33.32 0.59
C GLN A 252 0.72 32.88 -0.69
N SER A 253 1.90 33.43 -0.96
CA SER A 253 2.68 33.11 -2.17
C SER A 253 3.10 31.63 -2.19
N ASN A 254 3.64 31.15 -1.07
CA ASN A 254 4.01 29.75 -0.87
C ASN A 254 2.80 28.82 -1.03
N PHE A 255 1.65 29.21 -0.49
CA PHE A 255 0.42 28.44 -0.65
C PHE A 255 0.01 28.33 -2.13
N GLU A 256 0.00 29.43 -2.89
CA GLU A 256 -0.34 29.39 -4.32
C GLU A 256 0.68 28.60 -5.14
N GLN A 257 1.98 28.70 -4.83
CA GLN A 257 3.02 27.87 -5.46
C GLN A 257 2.75 26.38 -5.22
N GLN A 258 2.45 25.99 -3.98
CA GLN A 258 2.18 24.59 -3.63
C GLN A 258 0.87 24.08 -4.23
N LYS A 259 -0.16 24.92 -4.32
CA LYS A 259 -1.40 24.62 -5.03
C LYS A 259 -1.17 24.37 -6.52
N ASN A 260 -0.35 25.19 -7.17
CA ASN A 260 0.07 24.97 -8.57
C ASN A 260 0.87 23.68 -8.72
N TYR A 261 1.73 23.37 -7.74
CA TYR A 261 2.49 22.14 -7.72
C TYR A 261 1.58 20.89 -7.63
N LEU A 262 0.60 20.90 -6.72
CA LEU A 262 -0.40 19.83 -6.62
C LEU A 262 -1.22 19.68 -7.92
N SER A 263 -1.59 20.79 -8.56
CA SER A 263 -2.29 20.77 -9.85
C SER A 263 -1.47 20.06 -10.93
N ALA A 264 -0.17 20.34 -10.99
CA ALA A 264 0.75 19.70 -11.92
C ALA A 264 0.94 18.21 -11.63
N LEU A 265 1.13 17.83 -10.35
CA LEU A 265 1.20 16.42 -9.93
C LEU A 265 -0.08 15.64 -10.26
N SER A 266 -1.25 16.26 -10.03
CA SER A 266 -2.55 15.67 -10.35
C SER A 266 -2.70 15.45 -11.85
N SER A 267 -2.26 16.42 -12.65
CA SER A 267 -2.26 16.33 -14.11
C SER A 267 -1.32 15.24 -14.62
N LEU A 268 -0.13 15.12 -14.03
CA LEU A 268 0.81 14.04 -14.32
C LEU A 268 0.20 12.68 -14.00
N MET A 269 -0.37 12.50 -12.81
CA MET A 269 -1.01 11.23 -12.45
C MET A 269 -2.13 10.89 -13.43
N LYS A 270 -3.00 11.84 -13.76
CA LYS A 270 -4.08 11.64 -14.74
C LYS A 270 -3.54 11.22 -16.11
N ALA A 271 -2.44 11.81 -16.56
CA ALA A 271 -1.79 11.43 -17.82
C ALA A 271 -1.13 10.03 -17.78
N ARG A 272 -0.83 9.51 -16.59
CA ARG A 272 -0.21 8.19 -16.40
C ARG A 272 -1.16 7.05 -16.09
N VAL A 273 -2.41 7.33 -15.75
CA VAL A 273 -3.42 6.28 -15.59
C VAL A 273 -3.96 5.87 -16.96
N SER A 274 -3.56 4.69 -17.40
CA SER A 274 -4.15 4.04 -18.57
C SER A 274 -5.47 3.38 -18.19
N LYS A 275 -6.49 3.52 -19.03
CA LYS A 275 -7.79 2.87 -18.86
C LYS A 275 -8.06 1.99 -20.07
N THR A 276 -8.32 0.71 -19.85
CA THR A 276 -8.56 -0.25 -20.94
C THR A 276 -9.86 -1.01 -20.68
N PRO A 277 -10.83 -1.03 -21.61
CA PRO A 277 -12.00 -1.89 -21.46
C PRO A 277 -11.63 -3.35 -21.76
N ILE A 278 -12.10 -4.28 -20.94
CA ILE A 278 -11.97 -5.72 -21.16
C ILE A 278 -13.32 -6.42 -20.94
N ILE A 279 -13.45 -7.66 -21.43
CA ILE A 279 -14.56 -8.55 -21.06
C ILE A 279 -14.08 -9.45 -19.92
N TYR A 280 -14.79 -9.41 -18.79
CA TYR A 280 -14.55 -10.25 -17.63
C TYR A 280 -15.87 -10.82 -17.15
N ASN A 281 -16.00 -12.14 -17.08
CA ASN A 281 -17.25 -12.84 -16.75
C ASN A 281 -18.46 -12.33 -17.56
N ASN A 282 -18.30 -12.23 -18.89
CA ASN A 282 -19.29 -11.73 -19.84
C ASN A 282 -19.75 -10.28 -19.63
N LYS A 283 -19.03 -9.50 -18.81
CA LYS A 283 -19.30 -8.07 -18.57
C LYS A 283 -18.14 -7.22 -19.07
N LYS A 284 -18.47 -6.11 -19.73
CA LYS A 284 -17.48 -5.09 -20.10
C LYS A 284 -17.12 -4.28 -18.85
N ILE A 285 -15.87 -4.35 -18.42
CA ILE A 285 -15.34 -3.58 -17.29
C ILE A 285 -14.13 -2.75 -17.74
N SER A 286 -13.82 -1.66 -17.04
CA SER A 286 -12.58 -0.92 -17.23
C SER A 286 -11.53 -1.44 -16.25
N ILE A 287 -10.32 -1.71 -16.74
CA ILE A 287 -9.12 -1.93 -15.94
C ILE A 287 -8.21 -0.70 -16.03
N ASN A 288 -7.54 -0.38 -14.92
CA ASN A 288 -6.60 0.72 -14.85
C ASN A 288 -5.19 0.24 -14.54
N ASP A 289 -4.20 0.89 -15.13
CA ASP A 289 -2.77 0.66 -14.90
C ASP A 289 -2.02 1.98 -14.81
N LEU A 290 -1.04 2.07 -13.91
CA LEU A 290 -0.26 3.27 -13.67
C LEU A 290 1.07 3.19 -14.41
N ASP A 291 1.36 4.22 -15.21
CA ASP A 291 2.62 4.35 -15.94
C ASP A 291 2.85 3.17 -16.90
N ARG A 292 1.77 2.67 -17.50
CA ARG A 292 1.76 1.52 -18.43
C ARG A 292 2.78 1.71 -19.55
N GLY A 293 3.74 0.80 -19.61
CA GLY A 293 4.81 0.78 -20.62
C GLY A 293 6.04 1.60 -20.24
N PHE A 294 6.00 2.50 -19.27
CA PHE A 294 7.15 3.34 -18.91
C PHE A 294 8.27 2.54 -18.23
N TRP A 295 7.98 1.36 -17.67
CA TRP A 295 8.93 0.58 -16.89
C TRP A 295 9.63 -0.54 -17.69
N ASN A 296 9.31 -0.68 -18.98
CA ASN A 296 9.78 -1.78 -19.82
C ASN A 296 11.28 -1.72 -20.17
N SER A 297 11.88 -0.53 -20.11
CA SER A 297 13.29 -0.27 -20.45
C SER A 297 14.20 -0.19 -19.22
N ILE A 298 13.67 -0.41 -18.02
CA ILE A 298 14.43 -0.36 -16.77
C ILE A 298 15.16 -1.71 -16.58
N ASN A 299 16.45 -1.65 -16.24
CA ASN A 299 17.29 -2.85 -16.14
C ASN A 299 16.76 -3.89 -15.15
N ASP A 300 16.12 -3.45 -14.06
CA ASP A 300 15.52 -4.31 -13.04
C ASP A 300 14.38 -5.19 -13.59
N ASN A 301 13.84 -4.85 -14.77
CA ASN A 301 12.67 -5.45 -15.39
C ASN A 301 12.97 -6.25 -16.65
N LYS A 302 14.24 -6.44 -17.01
CA LYS A 302 14.64 -7.18 -18.23
C LYS A 302 14.14 -8.62 -18.28
N TYR A 303 13.86 -9.24 -17.13
CA TYR A 303 13.32 -10.60 -17.00
C TYR A 303 11.81 -10.65 -16.73
N ALA A 304 11.08 -9.53 -16.87
CA ALA A 304 9.65 -9.45 -16.56
C ALA A 304 8.76 -10.38 -17.40
N GLY A 305 9.27 -10.89 -18.53
CA GLY A 305 8.58 -11.88 -19.38
C GLY A 305 9.03 -13.33 -19.18
N TYR A 306 10.01 -13.59 -18.30
CA TYR A 306 10.54 -14.93 -18.08
C TYR A 306 9.71 -15.64 -17.00
N SER A 307 8.80 -16.53 -17.42
CA SER A 307 7.82 -17.19 -16.53
C SER A 307 8.32 -18.48 -15.87
N SER A 308 9.51 -18.98 -16.24
CA SER A 308 10.09 -20.16 -15.59
C SER A 308 10.42 -19.88 -14.13
N LEU A 309 10.37 -20.93 -13.31
CA LEU A 309 10.77 -20.89 -11.91
C LEU A 309 12.28 -21.14 -11.72
N GLU A 310 12.98 -21.49 -12.80
CA GLU A 310 14.45 -21.58 -12.81
C GLU A 310 15.08 -20.19 -12.73
N MET A 311 16.22 -20.08 -12.06
CA MET A 311 16.90 -18.80 -11.87
C MET A 311 17.48 -18.29 -13.21
N PRO A 312 17.16 -17.06 -13.64
CA PRO A 312 17.68 -16.51 -14.89
C PRO A 312 19.16 -16.13 -14.83
N VAL A 313 19.73 -16.05 -13.62
CA VAL A 313 21.13 -15.71 -13.36
C VAL A 313 21.68 -16.55 -12.22
N THR A 314 23.00 -16.74 -12.20
CA THR A 314 23.77 -17.32 -11.08
C THR A 314 24.76 -16.30 -10.54
N CYS A 315 25.27 -16.53 -9.34
CA CYS A 315 26.34 -15.70 -8.78
C CYS A 315 27.65 -15.97 -9.54
N ASP A 316 28.40 -14.92 -9.85
CA ASP A 316 29.74 -15.10 -10.42
C ASP A 316 30.67 -15.72 -9.36
N PRO A 317 31.23 -16.92 -9.59
CA PRO A 317 32.15 -17.56 -8.64
C PRO A 317 33.40 -16.69 -8.36
N ASN A 318 33.78 -15.83 -9.30
CA ASN A 318 34.95 -14.96 -9.19
C ASN A 318 34.60 -13.57 -8.62
N ASN A 319 33.31 -13.24 -8.47
CA ASN A 319 32.86 -11.97 -7.92
C ASN A 319 31.48 -12.11 -7.30
N SER A 320 31.43 -12.30 -5.99
CA SER A 320 30.18 -12.49 -5.23
C SER A 320 29.18 -11.32 -5.33
N LYS A 321 29.57 -10.17 -5.90
CA LYS A 321 28.67 -9.01 -6.14
C LYS A 321 28.06 -8.99 -7.54
N LYS A 322 28.51 -9.86 -8.45
CA LYS A 322 28.04 -9.90 -9.85
C LYS A 322 27.21 -11.14 -10.10
N THR A 323 26.27 -11.00 -11.02
CA THR A 323 25.46 -12.11 -11.53
C THR A 323 25.87 -12.45 -12.96
N LYS A 324 25.90 -13.73 -13.31
CA LYS A 324 26.09 -14.25 -14.66
C LYS A 324 24.74 -14.72 -15.22
N PRO A 325 24.33 -14.29 -16.42
CA PRO A 325 23.10 -14.78 -17.03
C PRO A 325 23.22 -16.27 -17.34
N VAL A 326 22.18 -17.02 -16.97
CA VAL A 326 21.98 -18.42 -17.35
C VAL A 326 21.00 -18.50 -18.52
N VAL A 327 20.12 -17.51 -18.63
CA VAL A 327 19.14 -17.38 -19.71
C VAL A 327 19.51 -16.21 -20.60
N ASN A 328 19.48 -16.41 -21.91
CA ASN A 328 19.71 -15.36 -22.88
C ASN A 328 18.49 -14.43 -22.96
N LEU A 329 18.72 -13.12 -22.84
CA LEU A 329 17.65 -12.12 -22.84
C LEU A 329 16.87 -12.09 -24.16
N VAL A 330 17.50 -12.47 -25.28
CA VAL A 330 16.83 -12.51 -26.60
C VAL A 330 15.71 -13.54 -26.66
N ASP A 331 15.77 -14.57 -25.80
CA ASP A 331 14.78 -15.64 -25.75
C ASP A 331 13.58 -15.27 -24.86
N ILE A 332 13.66 -14.14 -24.15
CA ILE A 332 12.61 -13.67 -23.23
C ILE A 332 11.72 -12.66 -23.96
N LYS A 333 10.43 -12.96 -24.04
CA LYS A 333 9.43 -12.04 -24.60
C LYS A 333 9.39 -10.74 -23.77
N LYS A 334 9.85 -9.64 -24.38
CA LYS A 334 9.82 -8.32 -23.75
C LYS A 334 8.38 -7.89 -23.41
N GLN A 335 8.19 -7.42 -22.19
CA GLN A 335 6.90 -6.90 -21.72
C GLN A 335 6.77 -5.40 -22.03
N LEU A 336 6.26 -5.06 -23.22
CA LEU A 336 6.23 -3.68 -23.70
C LEU A 336 5.31 -2.75 -22.87
N ASN A 337 4.27 -3.29 -22.27
CA ASN A 337 3.29 -2.53 -21.49
C ASN A 337 3.59 -2.55 -19.98
N LEU A 338 4.84 -2.79 -19.58
CA LEU A 338 5.19 -2.90 -18.15
C LEU A 338 4.99 -1.57 -17.43
N GLY A 339 4.14 -1.59 -16.40
CA GLY A 339 3.95 -0.50 -15.45
C GLY A 339 4.66 -0.79 -14.13
N TRP A 340 4.08 -0.29 -13.05
CA TRP A 340 4.60 -0.51 -11.69
C TRP A 340 4.62 -2.01 -11.33
N ASP A 341 5.60 -2.40 -10.51
CA ASP A 341 5.56 -3.71 -9.86
C ASP A 341 4.49 -3.75 -8.76
N PHE A 342 4.02 -4.95 -8.42
CA PHE A 342 2.92 -5.16 -7.49
C PHE A 342 3.23 -4.64 -6.07
N SER A 343 4.51 -4.67 -5.66
CA SER A 343 4.93 -4.19 -4.35
C SER A 343 4.95 -2.66 -4.25
N HIS A 344 5.20 -1.94 -5.36
CA HIS A 344 5.13 -0.48 -5.39
C HIS A 344 3.69 0.00 -5.58
N ALA A 345 2.92 -0.70 -6.42
CA ALA A 345 1.53 -0.36 -6.71
C ALA A 345 0.63 -0.40 -5.47
N ARG A 346 1.04 -1.07 -4.38
CA ARG A 346 0.30 -1.05 -3.12
C ARG A 346 0.13 0.34 -2.55
N ARG A 347 0.98 1.31 -2.93
CA ARG A 347 0.83 2.71 -2.50
C ARG A 347 -0.45 3.36 -3.01
N LEU A 348 -1.07 2.82 -4.06
CA LEU A 348 -2.38 3.25 -4.54
C LEU A 348 -3.46 3.12 -3.45
N THR A 349 -3.37 2.14 -2.55
CA THR A 349 -4.35 2.01 -1.45
C THR A 349 -4.30 3.22 -0.52
N ASN A 350 -3.10 3.63 -0.10
CA ASN A 350 -2.87 4.85 0.69
C ASN A 350 -3.38 6.11 -0.01
N LEU A 351 -3.09 6.24 -1.31
CA LEU A 351 -3.60 7.35 -2.11
C LEU A 351 -5.12 7.41 -2.08
N PHE A 352 -5.80 6.31 -2.40
CA PHE A 352 -7.26 6.30 -2.44
C PHE A 352 -7.87 6.51 -1.05
N PHE A 353 -7.26 6.00 0.03
CA PHE A 353 -7.76 6.30 1.39
C PHE A 353 -7.62 7.77 1.75
N SER A 354 -6.48 8.40 1.45
CA SER A 354 -6.31 9.83 1.71
C SER A 354 -7.25 10.68 0.87
N LEU A 355 -7.47 10.32 -0.40
CA LEU A 355 -8.45 10.99 -1.26
C LEU A 355 -9.89 10.79 -0.77
N ASP A 356 -10.28 9.57 -0.38
CA ASP A 356 -11.63 9.27 0.12
C ASP A 356 -11.97 10.11 1.35
N ARG A 357 -11.01 10.28 2.27
CA ARG A 357 -11.21 11.03 3.51
C ARG A 357 -11.18 12.55 3.32
N ASN A 358 -10.47 13.05 2.30
CA ASN A 358 -10.17 14.48 2.18
C ASN A 358 -10.64 15.14 0.88
N ARG A 359 -11.35 14.44 -0.03
CA ARG A 359 -11.75 15.02 -1.33
C ARG A 359 -12.52 16.34 -1.20
N THR A 360 -13.46 16.42 -0.28
CA THR A 360 -14.22 17.66 -0.01
C THR A 360 -13.32 18.77 0.50
N ALA A 361 -12.37 18.46 1.37
CA ALA A 361 -11.40 19.41 1.89
C ALA A 361 -10.46 19.91 0.79
N ILE A 362 -9.93 19.02 -0.06
CA ILE A 362 -9.11 19.38 -1.24
C ILE A 362 -9.87 20.36 -2.14
N LYS A 363 -11.15 20.09 -2.40
CA LYS A 363 -12.02 20.96 -3.19
C LYS A 363 -12.13 22.36 -2.59
N ARG A 364 -12.31 22.48 -1.27
CA ARG A 364 -12.46 23.77 -0.57
C ARG A 364 -11.15 24.53 -0.43
N VAL A 365 -10.06 23.83 -0.11
CA VAL A 365 -8.75 24.43 0.16
C VAL A 365 -8.02 24.76 -1.15
N TYR A 366 -7.90 23.80 -2.06
CA TYR A 366 -7.11 23.96 -3.29
C TYR A 366 -7.96 24.29 -4.53
N GLY A 367 -9.27 24.07 -4.48
CA GLY A 367 -10.22 24.41 -5.54
C GLY A 367 -10.73 23.22 -6.36
N ASN A 368 -11.88 23.43 -7.00
CA ASN A 368 -12.60 22.41 -7.77
C ASN A 368 -11.77 21.79 -8.90
N ASN A 369 -10.98 22.60 -9.60
CA ASN A 369 -10.21 22.15 -10.77
C ASN A 369 -9.22 21.03 -10.40
N ILE A 370 -8.55 21.16 -9.25
CA ILE A 370 -7.59 20.15 -8.77
C ILE A 370 -8.34 18.89 -8.32
N SER A 371 -9.40 19.05 -7.52
CA SER A 371 -10.21 17.93 -7.03
C SER A 371 -10.82 17.08 -8.17
N ASN A 372 -11.11 17.68 -9.32
CA ASN A 372 -11.68 17.00 -10.49
C ASN A 372 -10.64 16.28 -11.37
N ILE A 373 -9.35 16.62 -11.24
CA ILE A 373 -8.25 15.99 -12.00
C ILE A 373 -7.69 14.79 -11.25
N LEU A 374 -7.72 14.81 -9.91
CA LEU A 374 -7.31 13.69 -9.07
C LEU A 374 -8.12 12.42 -9.38
N PRO A 375 -7.53 11.21 -9.20
CA PRO A 375 -8.21 9.94 -9.40
C PRO A 375 -9.56 9.89 -8.70
N SER A 376 -10.57 9.34 -9.38
CA SER A 376 -11.95 9.21 -8.89
C SER A 376 -12.24 7.82 -8.31
N ASP A 377 -13.43 7.63 -7.75
CA ASP A 377 -13.91 6.31 -7.33
C ASP A 377 -13.93 5.32 -8.50
N THR A 378 -14.30 5.77 -9.71
CA THR A 378 -14.24 4.96 -10.93
C THR A 378 -12.81 4.50 -11.22
N ASP A 379 -11.81 5.33 -10.94
CA ASP A 379 -10.41 4.94 -11.12
C ASP A 379 -9.99 3.86 -10.12
N ARG A 380 -10.42 3.98 -8.85
CA ARG A 380 -10.22 2.93 -7.84
C ARG A 380 -10.81 1.60 -8.27
N ILE A 381 -12.07 1.62 -8.74
CA ILE A 381 -12.73 0.41 -9.27
C ILE A 381 -11.94 -0.16 -10.47
N GLY A 382 -11.39 0.70 -11.34
CA GLY A 382 -10.52 0.25 -12.43
C GLY A 382 -9.25 -0.48 -11.96
N PHE A 383 -8.61 0.00 -10.90
CA PHE A 383 -7.45 -0.68 -10.30
C PHE A 383 -7.85 -1.99 -9.60
N ILE A 384 -8.98 -2.03 -8.90
CA ILE A 384 -9.55 -3.26 -8.32
C ILE A 384 -9.86 -4.30 -9.42
N ASN A 385 -10.43 -3.85 -10.54
CA ASN A 385 -10.70 -4.71 -11.69
C ASN A 385 -9.41 -5.28 -12.28
N GLN A 386 -8.34 -4.48 -12.40
CA GLN A 386 -7.04 -4.96 -12.86
C GLN A 386 -6.48 -6.04 -11.92
N LEU A 387 -6.58 -5.81 -10.61
CA LEU A 387 -6.16 -6.78 -9.59
C LEU A 387 -6.88 -8.12 -9.73
N LYS A 388 -8.21 -8.11 -9.83
CA LYS A 388 -8.99 -9.35 -9.88
C LYS A 388 -8.99 -10.03 -11.25
N SER A 389 -8.76 -9.32 -12.36
CA SER A 389 -8.85 -9.93 -13.69
C SER A 389 -7.51 -10.41 -14.22
N ASN A 390 -6.42 -9.68 -13.93
CA ASN A 390 -5.12 -9.87 -14.59
C ASN A 390 -3.98 -10.16 -13.63
N ILE A 391 -4.05 -9.67 -12.38
CA ILE A 391 -2.97 -9.88 -11.40
C ILE A 391 -3.16 -11.19 -10.63
N TRP A 392 -4.38 -11.44 -10.14
CA TRP A 392 -4.72 -12.70 -9.45
C TRP A 392 -4.74 -13.88 -10.43
N ASN A 393 -4.15 -15.01 -10.02
CA ASN A 393 -4.08 -16.24 -10.79
C ASN A 393 -5.42 -16.99 -10.98
N GLN A 394 -6.54 -16.43 -10.52
CA GLN A 394 -7.88 -17.03 -10.54
C GLN A 394 -8.02 -18.33 -9.72
N ASP A 395 -7.06 -18.63 -8.85
CA ASP A 395 -7.12 -19.75 -7.92
C ASP A 395 -7.54 -19.25 -6.52
N LYS A 396 -8.73 -19.67 -6.07
CA LYS A 396 -9.25 -19.31 -4.75
C LYS A 396 -8.61 -20.13 -3.62
N GLN A 397 -8.18 -21.35 -3.93
CA GLN A 397 -7.57 -22.25 -2.96
C GLN A 397 -6.11 -21.87 -2.70
N TYR A 398 -5.39 -21.48 -3.76
CA TYR A 398 -3.99 -21.06 -3.68
C TYR A 398 -3.78 -19.70 -4.36
N PRO A 399 -4.26 -18.60 -3.74
CA PRO A 399 -4.20 -17.29 -4.38
C PRO A 399 -2.76 -16.80 -4.56
N LEU A 400 -2.39 -16.50 -5.81
CA LEU A 400 -1.11 -15.89 -6.18
C LEU A 400 -1.34 -14.65 -7.04
N PHE A 401 -0.37 -13.74 -6.99
CA PHE A 401 -0.45 -12.44 -7.64
C PHE A 401 0.78 -12.18 -8.49
N SER A 402 0.57 -11.72 -9.71
CA SER A 402 1.65 -11.42 -10.65
C SER A 402 2.62 -10.37 -10.08
N ASN A 403 3.91 -10.47 -10.41
CA ASN A 403 4.90 -9.52 -9.93
C ASN A 403 4.69 -8.09 -10.45
N TYR A 404 3.99 -7.90 -11.56
CA TYR A 404 3.71 -6.59 -12.13
C TYR A 404 2.21 -6.29 -12.15
N TYR A 405 1.87 -5.01 -11.94
CA TYR A 405 0.47 -4.60 -11.80
C TYR A 405 -0.33 -4.75 -13.10
N ASN A 406 0.33 -4.79 -14.25
CA ASN A 406 -0.30 -5.04 -15.54
C ASN A 406 -0.68 -6.52 -15.77
N GLY A 407 -0.32 -7.43 -14.86
CA GLY A 407 -0.54 -8.88 -14.98
C GLY A 407 0.68 -9.68 -15.46
N ALA A 408 1.76 -9.02 -15.88
CA ALA A 408 3.00 -9.71 -16.23
C ALA A 408 3.62 -10.37 -14.99
N ASN A 409 4.15 -11.58 -15.17
CA ASN A 409 4.58 -12.42 -14.05
C ASN A 409 5.94 -13.09 -14.27
N GLY A 410 6.91 -12.36 -14.79
CA GLY A 410 8.29 -12.83 -14.85
C GLY A 410 9.11 -12.47 -13.61
N TRP A 411 10.41 -12.72 -13.68
CA TRP A 411 11.37 -12.39 -12.62
C TRP A 411 11.56 -10.88 -12.46
N TYR A 412 11.66 -10.44 -11.21
CA TYR A 412 11.80 -9.03 -10.82
C TYR A 412 13.13 -8.78 -10.09
N ARG A 413 13.78 -7.64 -10.37
CA ARG A 413 15.03 -7.20 -9.70
C ARG A 413 16.17 -8.23 -9.74
N VAL A 414 16.31 -8.91 -10.88
CA VAL A 414 17.40 -9.86 -11.11
C VAL A 414 18.75 -9.13 -11.17
N GLY A 415 19.69 -9.51 -10.30
CA GLY A 415 20.99 -8.86 -10.17
C GLY A 415 20.95 -7.51 -9.45
N TYR A 416 19.85 -7.20 -8.77
CA TYR A 416 19.71 -5.94 -8.05
C TYR A 416 20.64 -5.89 -6.83
N ASN A 417 21.54 -4.92 -6.80
CA ASN A 417 22.43 -4.71 -5.66
C ASN A 417 21.74 -3.84 -4.60
N LYS A 418 21.28 -4.46 -3.51
CA LYS A 418 20.62 -3.80 -2.36
C LYS A 418 21.59 -3.00 -1.46
N GLY A 419 22.71 -2.53 -1.99
CA GLY A 419 23.82 -2.04 -1.18
C GLY A 419 24.36 -3.16 -0.29
N GLY A 420 24.52 -4.37 -0.83
CA GLY A 420 25.02 -5.55 -0.11
C GLY A 420 26.29 -6.11 -0.77
N LYS A 421 26.93 -7.07 -0.10
CA LYS A 421 28.10 -7.79 -0.66
C LYS A 421 27.72 -9.06 -1.45
N THR A 422 26.43 -9.35 -1.61
CA THR A 422 25.94 -10.61 -2.19
C THR A 422 25.14 -10.37 -3.46
N CYS A 423 25.37 -11.23 -4.45
CA CYS A 423 24.54 -11.43 -5.64
C CYS A 423 23.08 -11.66 -5.24
N ASP A 424 22.15 -11.19 -6.07
CA ASP A 424 20.70 -11.37 -5.91
C ASP A 424 20.16 -12.01 -7.19
N ALA A 425 19.61 -13.22 -7.09
CA ALA A 425 18.99 -13.91 -8.22
C ALA A 425 17.69 -13.21 -8.67
N GLY A 426 17.14 -12.33 -7.84
CA GLY A 426 15.87 -11.67 -8.05
C GLY A 426 14.70 -12.40 -7.40
N VAL A 427 13.51 -11.87 -7.64
CA VAL A 427 12.25 -12.40 -7.14
C VAL A 427 11.59 -13.22 -8.25
N PRO A 428 11.27 -14.51 -8.01
CA PRO A 428 10.67 -15.38 -9.02
C PRO A 428 9.22 -14.97 -9.34
N PRO A 429 8.61 -15.52 -10.41
CA PRO A 429 7.18 -15.41 -10.67
C PRO A 429 6.33 -15.66 -9.43
N TYR A 430 5.32 -14.80 -9.20
CA TYR A 430 4.48 -14.73 -8.01
C TYR A 430 5.21 -14.41 -6.69
N GLY A 431 6.51 -14.12 -6.71
CA GLY A 431 7.30 -13.87 -5.50
C GLY A 431 6.96 -12.57 -4.78
N LEU A 432 6.19 -11.66 -5.40
CA LEU A 432 5.65 -10.46 -4.75
C LEU A 432 4.23 -10.64 -4.20
N SER A 433 3.69 -11.87 -4.15
CA SER A 433 2.32 -12.14 -3.69
C SER A 433 2.05 -11.66 -2.25
N ASN A 434 3.07 -11.62 -1.39
CA ASN A 434 2.98 -11.04 -0.04
C ASN A 434 2.60 -9.54 -0.02
N SER A 435 2.75 -8.84 -1.14
CA SER A 435 2.31 -7.45 -1.31
C SER A 435 0.78 -7.34 -1.28
N TYR A 436 0.06 -8.42 -1.60
CA TYR A 436 -1.39 -8.49 -1.43
C TYR A 436 -1.80 -8.32 0.04
N LEU A 437 -1.15 -9.08 0.92
CA LEU A 437 -1.43 -9.12 2.36
C LEU A 437 -0.99 -7.83 3.07
N SER A 438 0.21 -7.33 2.75
CA SER A 438 0.79 -6.16 3.40
C SER A 438 0.44 -4.84 2.73
N GLY A 439 -0.21 -4.86 1.56
CA GLY A 439 -0.45 -3.68 0.73
C GLY A 439 -1.76 -2.95 0.96
N GLY A 440 -2.61 -3.44 1.86
CA GLY A 440 -3.94 -2.87 2.10
C GLY A 440 -4.97 -3.20 1.01
N TYR A 441 -4.62 -4.04 0.03
CA TYR A 441 -5.52 -4.42 -1.07
C TYR A 441 -6.78 -5.12 -0.59
N ILE A 442 -6.68 -5.93 0.47
CA ILE A 442 -7.80 -6.67 1.05
C ILE A 442 -8.88 -5.72 1.60
N VAL A 443 -8.51 -4.52 2.03
CA VAL A 443 -9.47 -3.51 2.52
C VAL A 443 -10.37 -3.00 1.38
N TRP A 444 -9.95 -3.13 0.12
CA TRP A 444 -10.86 -2.91 -1.02
C TRP A 444 -11.96 -3.98 -1.14
N GLY A 445 -11.94 -5.00 -0.28
CA GLY A 445 -13.03 -5.95 -0.06
C GLY A 445 -14.40 -5.30 0.20
N LYS A 446 -14.43 -4.06 0.74
CA LYS A 446 -15.68 -3.29 0.87
C LYS A 446 -16.30 -2.91 -0.48
N TYR A 447 -15.51 -2.87 -1.55
CA TYR A 447 -15.94 -2.57 -2.91
C TYR A 447 -16.04 -3.84 -3.78
N ASP A 448 -15.21 -4.86 -3.51
CA ASP A 448 -15.24 -6.15 -4.19
C ASP A 448 -14.98 -7.30 -3.20
N PRO A 449 -16.03 -7.97 -2.68
CA PRO A 449 -15.92 -8.99 -1.62
C PRO A 449 -14.96 -10.14 -1.93
N LEU A 450 -14.70 -10.42 -3.22
CA LEU A 450 -13.70 -11.42 -3.62
C LEU A 450 -12.33 -11.12 -2.99
N LEU A 451 -11.94 -9.85 -2.87
CA LEU A 451 -10.65 -9.50 -2.29
C LEU A 451 -10.57 -9.80 -0.78
N LEU A 452 -11.68 -9.72 -0.06
CA LEU A 452 -11.70 -10.17 1.33
C LEU A 452 -11.61 -11.70 1.40
N GLU A 453 -12.38 -12.40 0.58
CA GLU A 453 -12.40 -13.87 0.50
C GLU A 453 -11.01 -14.45 0.24
N LEU A 454 -10.24 -13.88 -0.69
CA LEU A 454 -8.87 -14.31 -0.97
C LEU A 454 -7.94 -14.09 0.24
N GLY A 455 -8.09 -12.97 0.94
CA GLY A 455 -7.36 -12.68 2.18
C GLY A 455 -7.66 -13.69 3.29
N GLU A 456 -8.95 -14.00 3.50
CA GLU A 456 -9.40 -15.00 4.47
C GLU A 456 -8.90 -16.41 4.13
N ASN A 457 -8.88 -16.77 2.86
CA ASN A 457 -8.35 -18.06 2.43
C ASN A 457 -6.86 -18.16 2.77
N ILE A 458 -6.06 -17.12 2.49
CA ILE A 458 -4.65 -17.12 2.88
C ILE A 458 -4.48 -17.19 4.40
N TYR A 459 -5.32 -16.48 5.17
CA TYR A 459 -5.31 -16.57 6.63
C TYR A 459 -5.54 -18.01 7.13
N LYS A 460 -6.50 -18.74 6.56
CA LYS A 460 -6.76 -20.15 6.88
C LYS A 460 -5.56 -21.05 6.54
N LEU A 461 -4.88 -20.79 5.42
CA LEU A 461 -3.71 -21.57 5.01
C LEU A 461 -2.52 -21.42 5.99
N MET A 462 -2.40 -20.29 6.70
CA MET A 462 -1.29 -20.04 7.65
C MET A 462 -1.24 -21.04 8.80
N SER A 463 -2.38 -21.61 9.20
CA SER A 463 -2.49 -22.59 10.28
C SER A 463 -2.83 -24.00 9.79
N SER A 464 -2.90 -24.22 8.47
CA SER A 464 -3.25 -25.53 7.91
C SER A 464 -2.20 -26.59 8.23
N THR A 465 -2.68 -27.79 8.60
CA THR A 465 -1.84 -28.98 8.77
C THR A 465 -1.70 -29.80 7.49
N ASN A 466 -2.41 -29.43 6.41
CA ASN A 466 -2.33 -30.12 5.13
C ASN A 466 -0.95 -29.89 4.48
N ILE A 467 -0.34 -30.97 3.97
CA ILE A 467 1.01 -30.94 3.38
C ILE A 467 1.08 -30.01 2.15
N GLN A 468 0.03 -29.96 1.32
CA GLN A 468 0.02 -29.11 0.12
C GLN A 468 -0.10 -27.63 0.49
N ASP A 469 -0.97 -27.30 1.44
CA ASP A 469 -1.11 -25.94 1.98
C ASP A 469 0.21 -25.46 2.59
N GLN A 470 0.88 -26.32 3.36
CA GLN A 470 2.19 -26.02 3.93
C GLN A 470 3.26 -25.80 2.85
N LYS A 471 3.31 -26.63 1.81
CA LYS A 471 4.24 -26.44 0.69
C LYS A 471 3.99 -25.11 -0.03
N PHE A 472 2.72 -24.78 -0.26
CA PHE A 472 2.32 -23.51 -0.86
C PHE A 472 2.75 -22.31 0.00
N MET A 473 2.40 -22.32 1.29
CA MET A 473 2.73 -21.25 2.22
C MET A 473 4.25 -21.09 2.40
N ASN A 474 4.99 -22.19 2.53
CA ASN A 474 6.46 -22.15 2.59
C ASN A 474 7.08 -21.53 1.34
N ARG A 475 6.46 -21.71 0.17
CA ARG A 475 7.00 -21.22 -1.08
C ARG A 475 6.73 -19.73 -1.30
N TYR A 476 5.51 -19.27 -1.04
CA TYR A 476 5.07 -17.93 -1.46
C TYR A 476 4.82 -16.97 -0.30
N TYR A 477 4.60 -17.49 0.92
CA TYR A 477 4.18 -16.72 2.09
C TYR A 477 4.92 -17.16 3.37
N SER A 478 6.15 -17.64 3.27
CA SER A 478 6.89 -18.23 4.41
C SER A 478 7.03 -17.29 5.61
N GLY A 479 7.07 -15.98 5.35
CA GLY A 479 7.06 -14.96 6.40
C GLY A 479 5.79 -14.90 7.25
N TYR A 480 4.69 -15.55 6.83
CA TYR A 480 3.40 -15.56 7.52
C TYR A 480 3.10 -16.88 8.24
N LEU A 481 3.98 -17.88 8.13
CA LEU A 481 3.85 -19.11 8.90
C LEU A 481 4.07 -18.84 10.39
N LEU A 482 3.28 -19.47 11.27
CA LEU A 482 3.32 -19.22 12.73
C LEU A 482 4.70 -19.44 13.37
N ASN A 483 5.51 -20.35 12.81
CA ASN A 483 6.86 -20.66 13.27
C ASN A 483 7.96 -19.77 12.65
N SER A 484 7.60 -18.86 11.73
CA SER A 484 8.55 -17.94 11.10
C SER A 484 8.98 -16.86 12.08
N SER A 485 10.28 -16.54 12.12
CA SER A 485 10.79 -15.42 12.90
C SER A 485 10.22 -14.07 12.44
N ALA A 486 9.75 -13.99 11.19
CA ALA A 486 9.09 -12.83 10.62
C ALA A 486 7.57 -12.79 10.85
N TYR A 487 6.98 -13.85 11.43
CA TYR A 487 5.52 -13.97 11.59
C TYR A 487 4.92 -12.73 12.25
N LYS A 488 5.41 -12.38 13.44
CA LYS A 488 4.82 -11.30 14.24
C LYS A 488 4.81 -9.97 13.50
N ILE A 489 5.89 -9.63 12.77
CA ILE A 489 5.94 -8.36 12.06
C ILE A 489 5.06 -8.38 10.80
N ASN A 490 5.00 -9.50 10.09
CA ASN A 490 4.16 -9.65 8.90
C ASN A 490 2.67 -9.70 9.26
N ALA A 491 2.31 -10.39 10.34
CA ALA A 491 0.96 -10.45 10.86
C ALA A 491 0.42 -9.07 11.29
N ILE A 492 1.25 -8.20 11.87
CA ILE A 492 0.89 -6.79 12.14
C ILE A 492 0.50 -6.06 10.85
N GLY A 493 1.20 -6.32 9.74
CA GLY A 493 0.89 -5.71 8.45
C GLY A 493 -0.35 -6.32 7.77
N PHE A 494 -0.75 -7.54 8.12
CA PHE A 494 -1.78 -8.30 7.42
C PHE A 494 -3.12 -8.36 8.16
N LEU A 495 -3.14 -8.79 9.43
CA LEU A 495 -4.39 -8.96 10.19
C LEU A 495 -5.30 -7.72 10.17
N PRO A 496 -4.77 -6.48 10.26
CA PRO A 496 -5.61 -5.29 10.16
C PRO A 496 -6.36 -5.16 8.83
N THR A 497 -5.81 -5.70 7.75
CA THR A 497 -6.41 -5.60 6.40
C THR A 497 -7.63 -6.50 6.23
N LEU A 498 -7.78 -7.54 7.06
CA LEU A 498 -8.96 -8.41 7.08
C LEU A 498 -10.18 -7.73 7.71
N VAL A 499 -9.97 -6.63 8.45
CA VAL A 499 -11.07 -5.88 9.08
C VAL A 499 -11.62 -4.85 8.10
N VAL A 500 -12.80 -5.15 7.56
CA VAL A 500 -13.50 -4.36 6.55
C VAL A 500 -14.82 -3.89 7.16
N SER A 501 -14.85 -2.67 7.69
CA SER A 501 -16.10 -2.04 8.16
C SER A 501 -16.98 -1.70 6.94
N LYS A 502 -18.27 -2.05 7.03
CA LYS A 502 -19.29 -1.67 6.02
C LYS A 502 -19.53 -0.16 6.01
#